data_AF-A0A4U5PE41-F1
#
_entry.id   AF-A0A4U5PE41-F1
#
_cell.length_a   1.000
_cell.length_b   1.000
_cell.length_c   1.000
_cell.angle_alpha   90.00
_cell.angle_beta   90.00
_cell.angle_gamma   90.00
#
_symmetry.space_group_name_H-M   'P 1'
#
loop_
_entity.id
_entity.type
_entity.pdbx_description
1 polymer ?
#
loop_
_entity_poly.entity_id
_entity_poly.type
_entity_poly.pdbx_seq_one_letter_code
_entity_poly.pdbx_strand_id
1 'polypeptide(L)'
;MRLAIVLCVFVALPVASAVTCPDSWIKSMMYFIGRMKYHSDLTLNDACDKESKKAVLEYMIDTLEILAMRLEMPCSFTFQPNPFSSNCAPLANNSGFRDDVNRVNSVLNSTCDVGSECSMEQEVTDEATEKVNNLANQLKEILSSL
;
A
#
# COMPACT_ATOMS: atom_id res chain seq x y z
N MET A 1 -7.79 15.44 -6.63
CA MET A 1 -7.57 15.25 -5.19
C MET A 1 -6.12 14.87 -5.01
N ARG A 2 -5.38 15.47 -4.06
CA ARG A 2 -4.00 15.05 -3.79
C ARG A 2 -4.04 14.02 -2.66
N LEU A 3 -3.60 12.79 -2.90
CA LEU A 3 -3.37 11.75 -1.88
C LEU A 3 -2.18 12.12 -0.97
N ALA A 4 -2.17 13.35 -0.42
CA ALA A 4 -1.24 13.74 0.63
C ALA A 4 -1.36 12.83 1.87
N ILE A 5 -2.49 12.13 1.99
CA ILE A 5 -2.83 11.22 3.07
C ILE A 5 -2.07 9.88 3.00
N VAL A 6 -1.75 9.40 1.80
CA VAL A 6 -0.91 8.20 1.60
C VAL A 6 0.46 8.38 2.29
N LEU A 7 0.99 9.61 2.35
CA LEU A 7 2.28 9.89 3.01
C LEU A 7 2.32 9.57 4.51
N CYS A 8 1.21 9.74 5.24
CA CYS A 8 1.22 9.57 6.70
C CYS A 8 1.31 8.10 7.13
N VAL A 9 0.84 7.19 6.28
CA VAL A 9 0.85 5.74 6.54
C VAL A 9 2.25 5.15 6.44
N PHE A 10 3.00 5.66 5.48
CA PHE A 10 4.12 4.95 4.95
C PHE A 10 5.48 5.45 5.45
N VAL A 11 5.49 6.44 6.33
CA VAL A 11 6.64 6.77 7.16
C VAL A 11 6.77 5.80 8.33
N ALA A 12 5.69 5.09 8.72
CA ALA A 12 5.74 4.14 9.82
C ALA A 12 6.41 2.82 9.43
N LEU A 13 6.05 2.20 8.31
CA LEU A 13 6.62 0.92 7.82
C LEU A 13 8.17 0.83 7.81
N PRO A 14 8.90 1.87 7.37
CA PRO A 14 10.36 1.89 7.40
C PRO A 14 10.94 2.21 8.79
N VAL A 15 10.21 2.95 9.63
CA VAL A 15 10.63 3.29 11.01
C VAL A 15 10.40 2.11 11.95
N ALA A 16 9.33 1.36 11.69
CA ALA A 16 8.94 0.11 12.30
C ALA A 16 10.04 -0.97 12.25
N SER A 17 10.68 -1.10 11.10
CA SER A 17 11.68 -2.13 10.82
C SER A 17 13.11 -1.71 11.16
N ALA A 18 13.33 -0.47 11.62
CA ALA A 18 14.64 0.15 11.63
C ALA A 18 15.62 -0.40 12.69
N VAL A 19 15.15 -1.17 13.68
CA VAL A 19 16.02 -1.63 14.78
C VAL A 19 16.90 -2.80 14.35
N THR A 20 16.39 -3.71 13.52
CA THR A 20 17.07 -4.96 13.13
C THR A 20 17.26 -5.11 11.63
N CYS A 21 16.51 -4.38 10.81
CA CYS A 21 16.59 -4.51 9.36
C CYS A 21 17.70 -3.64 8.75
N PRO A 22 18.37 -4.12 7.68
CA PRO A 22 19.37 -3.33 6.97
C PRO A 22 18.78 -2.00 6.45
N ASP A 23 19.62 -0.97 6.46
CA ASP A 23 19.31 0.37 5.95
C ASP A 23 18.78 0.38 4.50
N SER A 24 19.21 -0.60 3.69
CA SER A 24 18.72 -0.81 2.31
C SER A 24 17.26 -1.25 2.25
N TRP A 25 16.77 -1.99 3.26
CA TRP A 25 15.39 -2.40 3.38
C TRP A 25 14.50 -1.17 3.56
N ILE A 26 14.85 -0.32 4.53
CA ILE A 26 14.16 0.93 4.85
C ILE A 26 14.07 1.83 3.62
N LYS A 27 15.20 2.04 2.93
CA LYS A 27 15.26 2.86 1.71
C LYS A 27 14.40 2.29 0.58
N SER A 28 14.41 0.97 0.39
CA SER A 28 13.61 0.31 -0.65
C SER A 28 12.11 0.45 -0.35
N MET A 29 11.72 0.24 0.91
CA MET A 29 10.36 0.41 1.38
C MET A 29 9.89 1.85 1.14
N MET A 30 10.64 2.85 1.62
CA MET A 30 10.35 4.28 1.38
C MET A 30 10.26 4.64 -0.10
N TYR A 31 11.11 4.05 -0.94
CA TYR A 31 11.09 4.30 -2.38
C TYR A 31 9.81 3.78 -3.04
N PHE A 32 9.41 2.54 -2.76
CA PHE A 32 8.18 1.96 -3.34
C PHE A 32 6.93 2.68 -2.84
N ILE A 33 6.94 3.10 -1.59
CA ILE A 33 5.93 3.96 -0.98
C ILE A 33 5.77 5.28 -1.75
N GLY A 34 6.88 5.95 -2.03
CA GLY A 34 6.86 7.22 -2.75
C GLY A 34 6.28 7.05 -4.16
N ARG A 35 6.55 5.91 -4.79
CA ARG A 35 6.00 5.55 -6.09
C ARG A 35 4.51 5.18 -6.03
N MET A 36 4.08 4.43 -5.00
CA MET A 36 2.66 4.11 -4.79
C MET A 36 1.83 5.38 -4.76
N LYS A 37 2.27 6.39 -4.01
CA LYS A 37 1.62 7.70 -3.98
C LYS A 37 1.52 8.33 -5.37
N TYR A 38 2.64 8.40 -6.08
CA TYR A 38 2.69 8.98 -7.42
C TYR A 38 1.72 8.28 -8.37
N HIS A 39 1.72 6.94 -8.39
CA HIS A 39 0.83 6.17 -9.24
C HIS A 39 -0.62 6.23 -8.77
N SER A 40 -0.91 6.35 -7.46
CA SER A 40 -2.28 6.57 -6.98
C SER A 40 -2.85 7.89 -7.48
N ASP A 41 -2.09 8.99 -7.34
CA ASP A 41 -2.50 10.31 -7.83
C ASP A 41 -2.70 10.29 -9.35
N LEU A 42 -1.78 9.64 -10.08
CA LEU A 42 -1.87 9.50 -11.54
C LEU A 42 -3.10 8.69 -11.96
N THR A 43 -3.35 7.54 -11.31
CA THR A 43 -4.52 6.69 -11.59
C THR A 43 -5.84 7.42 -11.33
N LEU A 44 -5.94 8.20 -10.24
CA LEU A 44 -7.15 8.99 -9.98
C LEU A 44 -7.36 10.13 -10.98
N ASN A 45 -6.28 10.72 -11.50
CA ASN A 45 -6.35 11.79 -12.49
C ASN A 45 -6.70 11.25 -13.88
N ASP A 46 -6.25 10.04 -14.22
CA ASP A 46 -6.52 9.38 -15.49
C ASP A 46 -7.94 8.79 -15.60
N ALA A 47 -8.66 8.70 -14.47
CA ALA A 47 -10.02 8.22 -14.45
C ALA A 47 -10.97 9.15 -15.24
N CYS A 48 -11.69 8.55 -16.19
CA CYS A 48 -12.47 9.23 -17.23
C CYS A 48 -13.71 9.93 -16.71
N ASP A 49 -14.31 9.40 -15.64
CA ASP A 49 -15.60 9.82 -15.10
C ASP A 49 -15.68 9.51 -13.59
N LYS A 50 -16.85 9.79 -13.00
CA LYS A 50 -17.07 9.56 -11.58
C LYS A 50 -17.06 8.08 -11.20
N GLU A 51 -17.62 7.20 -12.04
CA GLU A 51 -17.70 5.76 -11.72
C GLU A 51 -16.34 5.07 -11.83
N SER A 52 -15.52 5.44 -12.81
CA SER A 52 -14.13 5.00 -12.91
C SER A 52 -13.28 5.51 -11.73
N LYS A 53 -13.51 6.74 -11.25
CA LYS A 53 -12.86 7.24 -10.02
C LYS A 53 -13.25 6.41 -8.79
N LYS A 54 -14.53 6.07 -8.64
CA LYS A 54 -14.99 5.18 -7.56
C LYS A 54 -14.31 3.82 -7.63
N ALA A 55 -14.31 3.18 -8.80
CA ALA A 55 -13.67 1.88 -9.00
C ALA A 55 -12.16 1.90 -8.65
N VAL A 56 -11.45 2.99 -9.00
CA VAL A 56 -10.05 3.17 -8.62
C VAL A 56 -9.89 3.30 -7.10
N LEU A 57 -10.74 4.08 -6.44
CA LEU A 57 -10.68 4.25 -4.98
C LEU A 57 -11.01 2.95 -4.25
N GLU A 58 -12.06 2.23 -4.66
CA GLU A 58 -12.43 0.92 -4.11
C GLU A 58 -11.26 -0.06 -4.24
N TYR A 59 -10.64 -0.13 -5.42
CA TYR A 59 -9.45 -0.96 -5.63
C TYR A 59 -8.29 -0.59 -4.71
N MET A 60 -8.02 0.71 -4.51
CA MET A 60 -6.97 1.17 -3.61
C MET A 60 -7.29 0.82 -2.15
N ILE A 61 -8.54 0.99 -1.72
CA ILE A 61 -9.01 0.64 -0.38
C ILE A 61 -8.80 -0.85 -0.13
N ASP A 62 -9.34 -1.72 -1.00
CA ASP A 62 -9.23 -3.17 -0.87
C ASP A 62 -7.76 -3.60 -0.80
N THR A 63 -6.92 -3.03 -1.67
CA THR A 63 -5.49 -3.34 -1.72
C THR A 63 -4.77 -2.94 -0.42
N LEU A 64 -5.12 -1.79 0.15
CA LEU A 64 -4.55 -1.32 1.41
C LEU A 64 -5.04 -2.16 2.60
N GLU A 65 -6.30 -2.56 2.64
CA GLU A 65 -6.81 -3.46 3.69
C GLU A 65 -6.13 -4.83 3.66
N ILE A 66 -5.92 -5.39 2.45
CA ILE A 66 -5.15 -6.64 2.29
C ILE A 66 -3.70 -6.44 2.75
N LEU A 67 -3.12 -5.26 2.53
CA LEU A 67 -1.77 -4.95 3.00
C LEU A 67 -1.73 -4.83 4.52
N ALA A 68 -2.75 -4.25 5.16
CA ALA A 68 -2.86 -4.20 6.62
C ALA A 68 -2.90 -5.62 7.22
N MET A 69 -3.75 -6.51 6.67
CA MET A 69 -3.80 -7.91 7.09
C MET A 69 -2.44 -8.62 6.90
N ARG A 70 -1.72 -8.29 5.82
CA ARG A 70 -0.36 -8.80 5.58
C ARG A 70 0.66 -8.27 6.59
N LEU A 71 0.44 -7.09 7.16
CA LEU A 71 1.32 -6.56 8.21
C LEU A 71 1.03 -7.24 9.54
N GLU A 72 -0.24 -7.41 9.92
CA GLU A 72 -0.65 -8.15 11.13
C GLU A 72 -0.12 -9.59 11.16
N MET A 73 -0.10 -10.26 10.01
CA MET A 73 0.31 -11.66 9.90
C MET A 73 1.38 -11.84 8.82
N PRO A 74 2.60 -11.35 9.05
CA PRO A 74 3.56 -11.18 7.97
C PRO A 74 3.98 -12.51 7.34
N CYS A 75 4.22 -13.54 8.13
CA CYS A 75 4.75 -14.78 7.57
C CYS A 75 3.69 -15.83 7.27
N SER A 76 2.41 -15.53 7.57
CA SER A 76 1.29 -16.46 7.40
C SER A 76 0.32 -16.03 6.30
N PHE A 77 0.30 -14.75 5.94
CA PHE A 77 -0.64 -14.21 4.96
C PHE A 77 -0.01 -14.11 3.58
N THR A 78 -0.70 -14.65 2.57
CA THR A 78 -0.29 -14.49 1.16
C THR A 78 -1.00 -13.27 0.58
N PHE A 79 -0.24 -12.20 0.35
CA PHE A 79 -0.77 -10.98 -0.26
C PHE A 79 -1.14 -11.22 -1.74
N GLN A 80 -2.42 -11.11 -2.06
CA GLN A 80 -2.96 -11.20 -3.41
C GLN A 80 -3.99 -10.09 -3.62
N PRO A 81 -3.60 -8.92 -4.17
CA PRO A 81 -4.55 -7.86 -4.41
C PRO A 81 -5.47 -8.27 -5.55
N ASN A 82 -6.75 -7.91 -5.45
CA ASN A 82 -7.71 -8.17 -6.51
C ASN A 82 -7.22 -7.56 -7.84
N PRO A 83 -7.50 -8.20 -8.99
CA PRO A 83 -7.20 -7.58 -10.26
C PRO A 83 -8.06 -6.32 -10.43
N PHE A 84 -7.45 -5.21 -10.80
CA PHE A 84 -8.18 -4.00 -11.17
C PHE A 84 -8.74 -4.14 -12.59
N SER A 85 -9.99 -3.70 -12.78
CA SER A 85 -10.61 -3.61 -14.11
C SER A 85 -11.40 -2.32 -14.24
N SER A 86 -11.26 -1.63 -15.37
CA SER A 86 -12.05 -0.46 -15.71
C SER A 86 -12.28 -0.38 -17.21
N ASN A 87 -13.42 0.18 -17.62
CA ASN A 87 -13.72 0.48 -19.03
C ASN A 87 -13.08 1.80 -19.49
N CYS A 88 -12.42 2.54 -18.60
CA CYS A 88 -11.70 3.77 -18.93
C CYS A 88 -10.35 3.42 -19.58
N ALA A 89 -10.19 3.75 -20.86
CA ALA A 89 -9.01 3.37 -21.66
C ALA A 89 -7.66 3.83 -21.06
N PRO A 90 -7.52 5.05 -20.50
CA PRO A 90 -6.32 5.45 -19.75
C PRO A 90 -5.96 4.52 -18.58
N LEU A 91 -6.97 3.93 -17.92
CA LEU A 91 -6.77 3.05 -16.77
C LEU A 91 -6.45 1.60 -17.14
N ALA A 92 -6.69 1.18 -18.40
CA ALA A 92 -6.45 -0.18 -18.85
C ALA A 92 -4.96 -0.60 -18.76
N ASN A 93 -4.05 0.38 -18.79
CA ASN A 93 -2.60 0.16 -18.71
C ASN A 93 -1.98 0.68 -17.41
N ASN A 94 -2.78 1.13 -16.43
CA ASN A 94 -2.26 1.75 -15.22
C ASN A 94 -1.92 0.69 -14.15
N SER A 95 -0.86 -0.08 -14.39
CA SER A 95 -0.37 -1.11 -13.45
C SER A 95 0.50 -0.55 -12.32
N GLY A 96 0.89 0.73 -12.38
CA GLY A 96 1.94 1.29 -11.53
C GLY A 96 1.68 1.13 -10.03
N PHE A 97 0.45 1.38 -9.58
CA PHE A 97 0.09 1.20 -8.18
C PHE A 97 0.20 -0.26 -7.75
N ARG A 98 -0.36 -1.19 -8.54
CA ARG A 98 -0.29 -2.63 -8.29
C ARG A 98 1.15 -3.13 -8.25
N ASP A 99 1.98 -2.66 -9.16
CA ASP A 99 3.39 -3.06 -9.26
C ASP A 99 4.19 -2.61 -8.03
N ASP A 100 3.95 -1.40 -7.55
CA ASP A 100 4.62 -0.90 -6.35
C ASP A 100 4.15 -1.62 -5.08
N VAL A 101 2.86 -1.93 -4.99
CA VAL A 101 2.32 -2.75 -3.89
C VAL A 101 2.95 -4.16 -3.89
N ASN A 102 3.09 -4.79 -5.06
CA ASN A 102 3.75 -6.08 -5.18
C ASN A 102 5.23 -6.01 -4.74
N ARG A 103 5.90 -4.88 -5.00
CA ARG A 103 7.27 -4.65 -4.54
C ARG A 103 7.33 -4.46 -3.02
N VAL A 104 6.38 -3.74 -2.42
CA VAL A 104 6.22 -3.68 -0.95
C VAL A 104 6.05 -5.09 -0.38
N ASN A 105 5.17 -5.91 -0.97
CA ASN A 105 4.99 -7.30 -0.53
C ASN A 105 6.26 -8.14 -0.68
N SER A 106 7.04 -7.96 -1.76
CA SER A 106 8.32 -8.63 -1.92
C SER A 106 9.32 -8.26 -0.83
N VAL A 107 9.33 -6.99 -0.41
CA VAL A 107 10.18 -6.50 0.69
C VAL A 107 9.69 -7.04 2.05
N LEU A 108 8.37 -7.20 2.23
CA LEU A 108 7.79 -7.84 3.42
C LEU A 108 8.00 -9.36 3.44
N ASN A 109 8.21 -10.01 2.30
CA ASN A 109 8.53 -11.44 2.27
C ASN A 109 9.95 -11.72 2.76
N SER A 110 10.89 -10.81 2.52
CA SER A 110 12.29 -11.00 2.95
C SER A 110 12.45 -10.97 4.48
N THR A 111 11.44 -10.53 5.23
CA THR A 111 11.46 -10.58 6.71
C THR A 111 11.07 -11.95 7.25
N CYS A 112 10.43 -12.79 6.41
CA CYS A 112 9.88 -14.08 6.80
C CYS A 112 10.77 -15.27 6.49
N ASP A 113 11.93 -15.05 5.87
CA ASP A 113 12.90 -16.10 5.58
C ASP A 113 13.55 -16.61 6.89
N VAL A 114 13.71 -17.93 7.00
CA VAL A 114 14.34 -18.56 8.16
C VAL A 114 15.77 -18.07 8.29
N GLY A 115 16.08 -17.40 9.41
CA GLY A 115 17.40 -16.80 9.66
C GLY A 115 17.53 -15.34 9.19
N SER A 116 16.43 -14.68 8.83
CA SER A 116 16.45 -13.24 8.56
C SER A 116 16.88 -12.48 9.83
N GLU A 117 17.84 -11.56 9.69
CA GLU A 117 18.21 -10.61 10.75
C GLU A 117 17.14 -9.52 10.94
N CYS A 118 16.09 -9.54 10.11
CA CYS A 118 15.06 -8.51 10.00
C CYS A 118 13.72 -9.09 10.46
N SER A 119 13.52 -9.15 11.78
CA SER A 119 12.25 -9.50 12.40
C SER A 119 11.43 -8.24 12.69
N MET A 120 10.17 -8.19 12.25
CA MET A 120 9.27 -7.09 12.62
C MET A 120 8.82 -7.26 14.07
N GLU A 121 8.99 -6.23 14.90
CA GLU A 121 8.45 -6.21 16.25
C GLU A 121 6.91 -6.05 16.24
N GLN A 122 6.23 -6.53 17.28
CA GLN A 122 4.76 -6.50 17.32
C GLN A 122 4.20 -5.07 17.44
N GLU A 123 4.77 -4.23 18.31
CA GLU A 123 4.33 -2.84 18.52
C GLU A 123 4.41 -2.01 17.23
N VAL A 124 5.47 -2.29 16.47
CA VAL A 124 5.75 -1.79 15.13
C VAL A 124 4.69 -2.22 14.12
N THR A 125 4.31 -3.48 14.18
CA THR A 125 3.29 -4.07 13.31
C THR A 125 1.93 -3.45 13.59
N ASP A 126 1.59 -3.24 14.86
CA ASP A 126 0.35 -2.61 15.31
C ASP A 126 0.27 -1.15 14.82
N GLU A 127 1.35 -0.37 14.95
CA GLU A 127 1.38 1.02 14.46
C GLU A 127 1.23 1.11 12.94
N ALA A 128 1.93 0.25 12.19
CA ALA A 128 1.83 0.20 10.73
C ALA A 128 0.41 -0.19 10.29
N THR A 129 -0.19 -1.16 10.96
CA THR A 129 -1.56 -1.63 10.72
C THR A 129 -2.59 -0.53 10.99
N GLU A 130 -2.52 0.13 12.15
CA GLU A 130 -3.42 1.23 12.51
C GLU A 130 -3.40 2.33 11.44
N LYS A 131 -2.21 2.67 10.96
CA LYS A 131 -2.02 3.70 9.94
C LYS A 131 -2.59 3.30 8.58
N VAL A 132 -2.36 2.06 8.13
CA VAL A 132 -2.96 1.58 6.88
C VAL A 132 -4.49 1.60 6.96
N ASN A 133 -5.06 1.16 8.09
CA ASN A 133 -6.50 1.19 8.34
C ASN A 133 -7.07 2.62 8.35
N ASN A 134 -6.39 3.58 8.96
CA ASN A 134 -6.80 4.98 8.95
C ASN A 134 -6.89 5.57 7.54
N LEU A 135 -5.94 5.23 6.66
CA LEU A 135 -5.98 5.66 5.26
C LEU A 135 -7.10 4.98 4.48
N ALA A 136 -7.31 3.69 4.67
CA ALA A 136 -8.45 2.99 4.07
C ALA A 136 -9.77 3.69 4.45
N ASN A 137 -9.92 4.08 5.73
CA ASN A 137 -11.07 4.84 6.21
C ASN A 137 -11.18 6.23 5.56
N GLN A 138 -10.09 6.99 5.44
CA GLN A 138 -10.10 8.29 4.77
C GLN A 138 -10.44 8.18 3.28
N LEU A 139 -9.98 7.13 2.59
CA LEU A 139 -10.38 6.86 1.21
C LEU A 139 -11.86 6.50 1.12
N LYS A 140 -12.41 5.75 2.09
CA LYS A 140 -13.84 5.45 2.19
C LYS A 140 -14.68 6.71 2.40
N GLU A 141 -14.21 7.67 3.19
CA GLU A 141 -14.87 8.97 3.36
C GLU A 141 -14.91 9.75 2.04
N ILE A 142 -13.79 9.80 1.32
CA ILE A 142 -13.72 10.42 -0.01
C ILE A 142 -14.69 9.73 -0.96
N LEU A 143 -14.67 8.40 -1.01
CA LEU A 143 -15.57 7.59 -1.83
C LEU A 143 -17.05 7.90 -1.54
N SER A 144 -17.39 8.02 -0.26
CA SER A 144 -18.75 8.35 0.20
C SER A 144 -19.19 9.77 -0.17
N SER A 145 -18.24 10.68 -0.40
CA SER A 145 -18.49 12.08 -0.78
C SER A 145 -18.58 12.33 -2.28
N LEU A 146 -18.21 11.34 -3.11
CA LEU A 146 -18.20 11.46 -4.57
C LEU A 146 -19.60 11.41 -5.16
#